data_AF-A0A1F7V7D0-F1
#
_entry.id   AF-A0A1F7V7D0-F1
#
_cell.length_a   1.000
_cell.length_b   1.000
_cell.length_c   1.000
_cell.angle_alpha   90.00
_cell.angle_beta   90.00
_cell.angle_gamma   90.00
#
_symmetry.space_group_name_H-M   'P 1'
#
loop_
_entity.id
_entity.type
_entity.pdbx_description
1 polymer ?
#
loop_
_entity_poly.entity_id
_entity_poly.type
_entity_poly.pdbx_seq_one_letter_code
_entity_poly.pdbx_strand_id
1 'polypeptide(L)'
;MKQHEAVIKVMEQNGGFATLGFLNQEVLKMPDAEWKTKTPFASIRRIVQDKRFFFKIRPGLWALLSHKNKLPLEILPTKAVPKQEQEIFNHSYYQGLLVEIGKLKQYETFVPGQDKNKRFLGKTLGEISSPIDFYQFGYEHVVRKAKTIDVCWFNIRKMPSILFEVEHSTDIQNSLLKFVELQDFNTRFFIVADKVRKKEYSGKLELSAFVPIKTRVQFMDYDKLSDWHTKTFEVASVESSLTF
;
A
#
# COMPACT_ATOMS: atom_id res chain seq x y z
N MET A 1 -23.52 -2.32 21.58
CA MET A 1 -22.09 -2.72 21.77
C MET A 1 -21.22 -1.48 21.95
N LYS A 2 -20.17 -1.51 22.78
CA LYS A 2 -19.22 -0.38 22.88
C LYS A 2 -18.35 -0.31 21.62
N GLN A 3 -17.86 0.89 21.28
CA GLN A 3 -17.07 1.11 20.05
C GLN A 3 -15.82 0.21 19.95
N HIS A 4 -15.10 0.00 21.06
CA HIS A 4 -13.91 -0.86 21.04
C HIS A 4 -14.24 -2.34 20.88
N GLU A 5 -15.37 -2.81 21.43
CA GLU A 5 -15.87 -4.18 21.23
C GLU A 5 -16.21 -4.42 19.75
N ALA A 6 -16.77 -3.42 19.06
CA ALA A 6 -17.05 -3.49 17.63
C ALA A 6 -15.75 -3.63 16.81
N VAL A 7 -14.73 -2.83 17.11
CA VAL A 7 -13.41 -2.95 16.46
C VAL A 7 -12.79 -4.32 16.71
N ILE A 8 -12.84 -4.83 17.96
CA ILE A 8 -12.34 -6.17 18.29
C ILE A 8 -13.06 -7.24 17.47
N LYS A 9 -14.40 -7.23 17.46
CA LYS A 9 -15.19 -8.24 16.75
C LYS A 9 -14.91 -8.26 15.25
N VAL A 10 -14.77 -7.10 14.59
CA VAL A 10 -14.36 -7.05 13.17
C VAL A 10 -12.97 -7.61 12.95
N MET A 11 -12.01 -7.28 13.84
CA MET A 11 -10.66 -7.84 13.72
C MET A 11 -10.65 -9.35 13.94
N GLU A 12 -11.42 -9.88 14.89
CA GLU A 12 -11.56 -11.33 15.11
C GLU A 12 -12.10 -12.04 13.86
N GLN A 13 -13.14 -11.49 13.25
CA GLN A 13 -13.70 -11.98 11.98
C GLN A 13 -12.68 -11.92 10.83
N ASN A 14 -11.74 -10.98 10.88
CA ASN A 14 -10.66 -10.82 9.90
C ASN A 14 -9.35 -11.53 10.32
N GLY A 15 -9.41 -12.54 11.18
CA GLY A 15 -8.23 -13.36 11.56
C GLY A 15 -7.29 -12.70 12.58
N GLY A 16 -7.75 -11.64 13.26
CA GLY A 16 -7.06 -10.98 14.36
C GLY A 16 -6.19 -9.79 13.98
N PHE A 17 -6.22 -9.34 12.72
CA PHE A 17 -5.44 -8.20 12.23
C PHE A 17 -6.18 -7.45 11.12
N ALA A 18 -5.88 -6.17 10.92
CA ALA A 18 -6.50 -5.36 9.87
C ALA A 18 -5.72 -4.07 9.60
N THR A 19 -5.88 -3.52 8.40
CA THR A 19 -5.46 -2.14 8.12
C THR A 19 -6.45 -1.14 8.71
N LEU A 20 -6.01 0.07 9.00
CA LEU A 20 -6.91 1.16 9.40
C LEU A 20 -7.96 1.45 8.32
N GLY A 21 -7.59 1.39 7.04
CA GLY A 21 -8.52 1.55 5.92
C GLY A 21 -9.65 0.51 5.95
N PHE A 22 -9.31 -0.76 6.14
CA PHE A 22 -10.30 -1.85 6.28
C PHE A 22 -11.24 -1.61 7.47
N LEU A 23 -10.68 -1.27 8.64
CA LEU A 23 -11.49 -1.01 9.84
C LEU A 23 -12.46 0.16 9.64
N ASN A 24 -12.02 1.22 8.96
CA ASN A 24 -12.87 2.37 8.66
C ASN A 24 -14.09 2.00 7.80
N GLN A 25 -13.97 1.00 6.93
CA GLN A 25 -15.09 0.53 6.09
C GLN A 25 -15.98 -0.48 6.81
N GLU A 26 -15.40 -1.46 7.52
CA GLU A 26 -16.18 -2.60 8.03
C GLU A 26 -16.80 -2.35 9.40
N VAL A 27 -16.10 -1.63 10.30
CA VAL A 27 -16.59 -1.41 11.66
C VAL A 27 -17.87 -0.56 11.69
N LEU A 28 -18.00 0.39 10.75
CA LEU A 28 -19.17 1.26 10.68
C LEU A 28 -20.41 0.59 10.09
N LYS A 29 -20.25 -0.56 9.43
CA LYS A 29 -21.37 -1.37 8.91
C LYS A 29 -22.03 -2.25 9.98
N MET A 30 -21.44 -2.33 11.18
CA MET A 30 -21.98 -3.17 12.25
C MET A 30 -23.28 -2.55 12.81
N PRO A 31 -24.42 -3.27 12.73
CA PRO A 31 -25.72 -2.72 13.14
C PRO A 31 -25.81 -2.46 14.65
N ASP A 32 -25.06 -3.21 15.47
CA ASP A 32 -25.16 -3.14 16.95
C ASP A 32 -24.19 -2.12 17.59
N ALA A 33 -23.45 -1.35 16.79
CA ALA A 33 -22.43 -0.42 17.26
C ALA A 33 -22.94 1.03 17.23
N GLU A 34 -23.10 1.65 18.40
CA GLU A 34 -23.52 3.06 18.48
C GLU A 34 -22.32 4.02 18.30
N TRP A 35 -22.26 4.69 17.15
CA TRP A 35 -21.26 5.71 16.84
C TRP A 35 -21.81 7.12 17.05
N LYS A 36 -21.86 7.57 18.32
CA LYS A 36 -22.36 8.92 18.70
C LYS A 36 -21.40 10.08 18.37
N THR A 37 -20.22 9.79 17.83
CA THR A 37 -19.19 10.80 17.52
C THR A 37 -19.39 11.36 16.11
N LYS A 38 -19.04 12.64 15.92
CA LYS A 38 -18.96 13.27 14.58
C LYS A 38 -17.75 12.81 13.77
N THR A 39 -16.79 12.14 14.40
CA THR A 39 -15.51 11.72 13.78
C THR A 39 -15.21 10.23 14.01
N PRO A 40 -16.03 9.32 13.47
CA PRO A 40 -15.89 7.87 13.70
C PRO A 40 -14.49 7.33 13.34
N PHE A 41 -13.90 7.76 12.23
CA PHE A 41 -12.56 7.33 11.81
C PHE A 41 -11.46 7.74 12.80
N ALA A 42 -11.57 8.92 13.41
CA ALA A 42 -10.64 9.36 14.46
C ALA A 42 -10.79 8.50 15.73
N SER A 43 -12.03 8.13 16.08
CA SER A 43 -12.30 7.21 17.17
C SER A 43 -11.71 5.82 16.91
N ILE A 44 -11.88 5.24 15.71
CA ILE A 44 -11.28 3.94 15.34
C ILE A 44 -9.76 4.01 15.49
N ARG A 45 -9.13 5.05 14.95
CA ARG A 45 -7.67 5.26 15.06
C ARG A 45 -7.20 5.36 16.50
N ARG A 46 -7.98 5.99 17.39
CA ARG A 46 -7.67 6.07 18.82
C ARG A 46 -7.86 4.72 19.52
N ILE A 47 -8.89 3.96 19.16
CA ILE A 47 -9.19 2.65 19.75
C ILE A 47 -8.06 1.66 19.51
N VAL A 48 -7.55 1.54 18.28
CA VAL A 48 -6.48 0.57 17.97
C VAL A 48 -5.15 0.89 18.66
N GLN A 49 -5.00 2.08 19.24
CA GLN A 49 -3.82 2.45 20.03
C GLN A 49 -3.90 1.97 21.49
N ASP A 50 -5.03 1.42 21.93
CA ASP A 50 -5.18 0.87 23.27
C ASP A 50 -4.38 -0.43 23.42
N LYS A 51 -3.22 -0.31 24.06
CA LYS A 51 -2.25 -1.41 24.26
C LYS A 51 -2.78 -2.57 25.10
N ARG A 52 -3.92 -2.40 25.77
CA ARG A 52 -4.58 -3.52 26.49
C ARG A 52 -5.15 -4.56 25.53
N PHE A 53 -5.52 -4.14 24.32
CA PHE A 53 -6.22 -4.99 23.35
C PHE A 53 -5.47 -5.13 22.02
N PHE A 54 -4.67 -4.13 21.64
CA PHE A 54 -4.08 -4.05 20.30
C PHE A 54 -2.59 -3.78 20.32
N PHE A 55 -1.91 -4.12 19.23
CA PHE A 55 -0.55 -3.68 18.95
C PHE A 55 -0.36 -3.34 17.47
N LYS A 56 0.53 -2.38 17.19
CA LYS A 56 0.90 -2.01 15.83
C LYS A 56 1.91 -3.03 15.30
N ILE A 57 1.64 -3.58 14.11
CA ILE A 57 2.61 -4.44 13.41
C ILE A 57 3.58 -3.57 12.62
N ARG A 58 3.03 -2.69 11.77
CA ARG A 58 3.76 -1.78 10.87
C ARG A 58 2.84 -0.61 10.47
N PRO A 59 3.32 0.44 9.77
CA PRO A 59 2.46 1.54 9.33
C PRO A 59 1.14 1.07 8.71
N GLY A 60 0.04 1.49 9.33
CA GLY A 60 -1.32 1.19 8.86
C GLY A 60 -1.89 -0.16 9.29
N LEU A 61 -1.08 -1.09 9.80
CA LEU A 61 -1.47 -2.47 10.13
C LEU A 61 -1.45 -2.72 11.65
N TRP A 62 -2.58 -3.19 12.17
CA TRP A 62 -2.79 -3.45 13.59
C TRP A 62 -3.27 -4.88 13.82
N ALA A 63 -3.00 -5.42 15.01
CA ALA A 63 -3.45 -6.74 15.43
C ALA A 63 -3.97 -6.78 16.87
N LEU A 64 -4.82 -7.76 17.15
CA LEU A 64 -5.31 -8.08 18.48
C LEU A 64 -4.23 -8.78 19.30
N LEU A 65 -4.04 -8.32 20.54
CA LEU A 65 -3.12 -8.95 21.48
C LEU A 65 -3.52 -10.40 21.80
N SER A 66 -4.82 -10.68 21.86
CA SER A 66 -5.37 -12.04 22.05
C SER A 66 -5.02 -13.01 20.92
N HIS A 67 -4.68 -12.50 19.74
CA HIS A 67 -4.37 -13.29 18.55
C HIS A 67 -2.88 -13.37 18.25
N LYS A 68 -2.01 -12.77 19.08
CA LYS A 68 -0.57 -12.64 18.83
C LYS A 68 0.13 -13.94 18.40
N ASN A 69 -0.27 -15.08 18.98
CA ASN A 69 0.32 -16.39 18.70
C ASN A 69 -0.34 -17.15 17.54
N LYS A 70 -1.38 -16.57 16.91
CA LYS A 70 -2.15 -17.16 15.79
C LYS A 70 -1.98 -16.37 14.49
N LEU A 71 -1.22 -15.28 14.52
CA LEU A 71 -0.98 -14.43 13.36
C LEU A 71 -0.11 -15.18 12.32
N PRO A 72 -0.44 -15.10 11.03
CA PRO A 72 0.42 -15.60 9.96
C PRO A 72 1.83 -15.00 10.02
N LEU A 73 2.83 -15.79 9.60
CA LEU A 73 4.25 -15.41 9.67
C LEU A 73 4.52 -14.09 8.94
N GLU A 74 3.88 -13.88 7.78
CA GLU A 74 4.05 -12.70 6.94
C GLU A 74 3.61 -11.37 7.57
N ILE A 75 2.72 -11.44 8.57
CA ILE A 75 2.24 -10.27 9.30
C ILE A 75 2.89 -10.14 10.67
N LEU A 76 3.71 -11.09 11.11
CA LEU A 76 4.35 -10.97 12.41
C LEU A 76 5.26 -9.73 12.47
N PRO A 77 5.44 -9.15 13.68
CA PRO A 77 6.36 -8.04 13.86
C PRO A 77 7.76 -8.43 13.38
N THR A 78 8.46 -7.48 12.80
CA THR A 78 9.78 -7.67 12.19
C THR A 78 10.76 -8.45 13.07
N LYS A 79 10.76 -8.25 14.39
CA LYS A 79 11.69 -8.93 15.31
C LYS A 79 11.53 -10.46 15.42
N ALA A 80 10.43 -11.04 14.92
CA ALA A 80 10.14 -12.47 15.07
C ALA A 80 10.60 -13.33 13.88
N VAL A 81 11.15 -12.72 12.81
CA VAL A 81 11.39 -13.38 11.52
C VAL A 81 12.79 -13.00 11.00
N PRO A 82 13.48 -13.81 10.17
CA PRO A 82 14.75 -13.41 9.57
C PRO A 82 14.65 -12.12 8.73
N LYS A 83 15.72 -11.32 8.68
CA LYS A 83 15.72 -10.01 8.00
C LYS A 83 15.30 -10.07 6.53
N GLN A 84 15.73 -11.11 5.80
CA GLN A 84 15.38 -11.27 4.38
C GLN A 84 13.87 -11.49 4.19
N GLU A 85 13.25 -12.34 5.01
CA GLU A 85 11.80 -12.56 4.98
C GLU A 85 11.04 -11.29 5.36
N GLN A 86 11.51 -10.55 6.37
CA GLN A 86 10.93 -9.26 6.74
C GLN A 86 10.92 -8.28 5.57
N GLU A 87 12.01 -8.19 4.80
CA GLU A 87 12.10 -7.32 3.63
C GLU A 87 11.09 -7.74 2.56
N ILE A 88 10.96 -9.05 2.28
CA ILE A 88 9.97 -9.57 1.33
C ILE A 88 8.53 -9.25 1.78
N PHE A 89 8.21 -9.47 3.05
CA PHE A 89 6.87 -9.22 3.58
C PHE A 89 6.53 -7.74 3.67
N ASN A 90 7.51 -6.89 3.97
CA ASN A 90 7.29 -5.44 3.93
C ASN A 90 7.07 -4.96 2.50
N HIS A 91 7.87 -5.48 1.56
CA HIS A 91 7.76 -5.14 0.15
C HIS A 91 6.37 -5.50 -0.40
N SER A 92 5.94 -6.74 -0.20
CA SER A 92 4.60 -7.18 -0.64
C SER A 92 3.47 -6.43 0.06
N TYR A 93 3.64 -6.08 1.34
CA TYR A 93 2.66 -5.28 2.07
C TYR A 93 2.45 -3.90 1.43
N TYR A 94 3.53 -3.15 1.16
CA TYR A 94 3.41 -1.81 0.59
C TYR A 94 2.98 -1.85 -0.89
N GLN A 95 3.40 -2.86 -1.66
CA GLN A 95 2.85 -3.11 -3.00
C GLN A 95 1.32 -3.28 -2.93
N GLY A 96 0.81 -4.08 -1.99
CA GLY A 96 -0.62 -4.30 -1.85
C GLY A 96 -1.40 -3.04 -1.44
N LEU A 97 -0.85 -2.20 -0.56
CA LEU A 97 -1.48 -0.90 -0.24
C LEU A 97 -1.61 -0.03 -1.49
N LEU A 98 -0.57 0.04 -2.34
CA LEU A 98 -0.61 0.79 -3.59
C LEU A 98 -1.66 0.22 -4.56
N VAL A 99 -1.78 -1.10 -4.66
CA VAL A 99 -2.79 -1.76 -5.49
C VAL A 99 -4.21 -1.41 -5.02
N GLU A 100 -4.48 -1.47 -3.71
CA GLU A 100 -5.79 -1.14 -3.16
C GLU A 100 -6.14 0.34 -3.37
N ILE A 101 -5.19 1.27 -3.15
CA ILE A 101 -5.41 2.70 -3.41
C ILE A 101 -5.73 2.93 -4.89
N GLY A 102 -4.94 2.34 -5.80
CA GLY A 102 -5.14 2.52 -7.24
C GLY A 102 -6.53 2.06 -7.68
N LYS A 103 -6.97 0.90 -7.18
CA LYS A 103 -8.32 0.36 -7.44
C LYS A 103 -9.42 1.30 -6.94
N LEU A 104 -9.32 1.81 -5.70
CA LEU A 104 -10.28 2.79 -5.18
C LEU A 104 -10.30 4.08 -6.00
N LYS A 105 -9.16 4.46 -6.58
CA LYS A 105 -9.02 5.61 -7.48
C LYS A 105 -9.36 5.32 -8.94
N GLN A 106 -9.98 4.16 -9.23
CA GLN A 106 -10.40 3.76 -10.58
C GLN A 106 -9.24 3.61 -11.58
N TYR A 107 -8.03 3.33 -11.09
CA TYR A 107 -6.94 2.87 -11.94
C TYR A 107 -6.97 1.35 -12.04
N GLU A 108 -6.53 0.87 -13.20
CA GLU A 108 -6.08 -0.52 -13.30
C GLU A 108 -4.66 -0.62 -12.74
N THR A 109 -4.40 -1.63 -11.92
CA THR A 109 -3.16 -1.80 -11.18
C THR A 109 -2.48 -3.11 -11.54
N PHE A 110 -1.22 -3.06 -11.93
CA PHE A 110 -0.42 -4.23 -12.29
C PHE A 110 0.72 -4.42 -11.30
N VAL A 111 1.00 -5.69 -11.02
CA VAL A 111 2.17 -6.15 -10.25
C VAL A 111 2.97 -7.15 -11.10
N PRO A 112 4.32 -7.07 -11.13
CA PRO A 112 5.17 -7.98 -11.90
C PRO A 112 4.95 -9.46 -11.58
N GLY A 113 5.17 -10.33 -12.57
CA GLY A 113 4.94 -11.78 -12.43
C GLY A 113 5.69 -12.43 -11.27
N GLN A 114 6.90 -11.95 -10.95
CA GLN A 114 7.72 -12.42 -9.82
C GLN A 114 7.09 -12.11 -8.45
N ASP A 115 6.18 -11.13 -8.39
CA ASP A 115 5.57 -10.65 -7.15
C ASP A 115 4.12 -11.07 -7.00
N LYS A 116 3.44 -11.48 -8.08
CA LYS A 116 2.01 -11.84 -8.06
C LYS A 116 1.64 -12.87 -7.00
N ASN A 117 2.51 -13.84 -6.72
CA ASN A 117 2.25 -14.90 -5.74
C ASN A 117 2.62 -14.51 -4.31
N LYS A 118 3.22 -13.32 -4.09
CA LYS A 118 3.56 -12.84 -2.74
C LYS A 118 2.29 -12.53 -1.97
N ARG A 119 2.28 -12.88 -0.67
CA ARG A 119 1.15 -12.70 0.23
C ARG A 119 0.94 -11.23 0.60
N PHE A 120 -0.34 -10.85 0.67
CA PHE A 120 -0.85 -9.58 1.15
C PHE A 120 -2.17 -9.84 1.92
N LEU A 121 -2.10 -9.77 3.26
CA LEU A 121 -3.26 -9.81 4.16
C LEU A 121 -4.28 -10.94 3.85
N GLY A 122 -3.80 -12.17 3.70
CA GLY A 122 -4.65 -13.35 3.41
C GLY A 122 -4.92 -13.61 1.93
N LYS A 123 -4.58 -12.65 1.05
CA LYS A 123 -4.62 -12.79 -0.42
C LYS A 123 -3.20 -12.75 -0.99
N THR A 124 -3.09 -12.88 -2.29
CA THR A 124 -1.87 -12.64 -3.07
C THR A 124 -1.98 -11.31 -3.82
N LEU A 125 -0.85 -10.72 -4.20
CA LEU A 125 -0.86 -9.49 -5.00
C LEU A 125 -1.54 -9.68 -6.36
N GLY A 126 -1.44 -10.87 -6.95
CA GLY A 126 -2.11 -11.23 -8.19
C GLY A 126 -3.64 -11.25 -8.09
N GLU A 127 -4.19 -11.67 -6.94
CA GLU A 127 -5.65 -11.70 -6.72
C GLU A 127 -6.28 -10.30 -6.56
N ILE A 128 -5.49 -9.31 -6.15
CA ILE A 128 -5.97 -7.94 -5.92
C ILE A 128 -5.61 -6.96 -7.04
N SER A 129 -4.75 -7.36 -7.98
CA SER A 129 -4.31 -6.55 -9.12
C SER A 129 -5.06 -6.93 -10.41
N SER A 130 -5.21 -5.95 -11.30
CA SER A 130 -5.80 -6.11 -12.63
C SER A 130 -5.30 -4.97 -13.53
N PRO A 131 -4.79 -5.22 -14.74
CA PRO A 131 -4.94 -6.45 -15.52
C PRO A 131 -3.93 -7.55 -15.18
N ILE A 132 -4.24 -8.78 -15.63
CA ILE A 132 -3.32 -9.92 -15.56
C ILE A 132 -2.12 -9.69 -16.51
N ASP A 133 -2.39 -9.24 -17.73
CA ASP A 133 -1.36 -8.98 -18.73
C ASP A 133 -0.97 -7.51 -18.77
N PHE A 134 0.32 -7.26 -18.98
CA PHE A 134 0.86 -5.91 -19.06
C PHE A 134 0.50 -5.28 -20.42
N TYR A 135 -0.02 -4.05 -20.40
CA TYR A 135 -0.41 -3.36 -21.62
C TYR A 135 0.76 -3.04 -22.54
N GLN A 136 0.52 -3.17 -23.84
CA GLN A 136 1.47 -2.83 -24.90
C GLN A 136 1.22 -1.38 -25.34
N PHE A 137 1.82 -0.42 -24.65
CA PHE A 137 1.62 1.01 -24.88
C PHE A 137 2.74 1.68 -25.71
N GLY A 138 3.71 0.91 -26.20
CA GLY A 138 4.86 1.43 -26.93
C GLY A 138 5.80 0.33 -27.42
N TYR A 139 7.05 0.71 -27.71
CA TYR A 139 8.06 -0.23 -28.18
C TYR A 139 8.37 -1.31 -27.15
N GLU A 140 8.65 -2.51 -27.64
CA GLU A 140 8.80 -3.71 -26.81
C GLU A 140 9.89 -3.55 -25.73
N HIS A 141 11.04 -2.94 -26.04
CA HIS A 141 12.12 -2.75 -25.07
C HIS A 141 11.70 -1.83 -23.91
N VAL A 142 10.93 -0.78 -24.18
CA VAL A 142 10.39 0.14 -23.16
C VAL A 142 9.36 -0.59 -22.30
N VAL A 143 8.42 -1.31 -22.94
CA VAL A 143 7.37 -2.06 -22.23
C VAL A 143 7.98 -3.14 -21.35
N ARG A 144 9.01 -3.86 -21.83
CA ARG A 144 9.75 -4.85 -21.05
C ARG A 144 10.39 -4.24 -19.81
N LYS A 145 10.96 -3.03 -19.90
CA LYS A 145 11.50 -2.32 -18.74
C LYS A 145 10.39 -1.93 -17.76
N ALA A 146 9.32 -1.33 -18.25
CA ALA A 146 8.18 -0.91 -17.43
C ALA A 146 7.55 -2.08 -16.67
N LYS A 147 7.50 -3.27 -17.26
CA LYS A 147 6.97 -4.49 -16.63
C LYS A 147 7.75 -4.94 -15.39
N THR A 148 8.98 -4.45 -15.19
CA THR A 148 9.82 -4.73 -14.01
C THR A 148 9.58 -3.77 -12.85
N ILE A 149 8.67 -2.81 -13.01
CA ILE A 149 8.32 -1.85 -11.96
C ILE A 149 7.32 -2.47 -11.00
N ASP A 150 7.61 -2.36 -9.69
CA ASP A 150 6.91 -3.07 -8.62
C ASP A 150 5.40 -2.89 -8.63
N VAL A 151 4.90 -1.68 -8.88
CA VAL A 151 3.47 -1.41 -9.07
C VAL A 151 3.26 -0.38 -10.17
N CYS A 152 2.41 -0.72 -11.14
CA CYS A 152 2.04 0.17 -12.24
C CYS A 152 0.55 0.50 -12.21
N TRP A 153 0.18 1.77 -12.29
CA TRP A 153 -1.20 2.20 -12.46
C TRP A 153 -1.44 2.67 -13.89
N PHE A 154 -2.48 2.13 -14.51
CA PHE A 154 -2.93 2.47 -15.85
C PHE A 154 -4.23 3.27 -15.80
N ASN A 155 -4.31 4.30 -16.63
CA ASN A 155 -5.54 5.07 -16.80
C ASN A 155 -6.53 4.35 -17.72
N ILE A 156 -7.71 4.94 -17.92
CA ILE A 156 -8.78 4.40 -18.78
C ILE A 156 -8.35 4.16 -20.25
N ARG A 157 -7.28 4.81 -20.72
CA ARG A 157 -6.71 4.60 -22.06
C ARG A 157 -5.62 3.54 -22.07
N LYS A 158 -5.45 2.79 -20.97
CA LYS A 158 -4.45 1.73 -20.79
C LYS A 158 -3.00 2.24 -20.89
N MET A 159 -2.81 3.54 -20.67
CA MET A 159 -1.49 4.17 -20.64
C MET A 159 -0.97 4.23 -19.20
N PRO A 160 0.34 4.06 -18.97
CA PRO A 160 0.93 4.20 -17.64
C PRO A 160 0.69 5.61 -17.13
N SER A 161 0.16 5.74 -15.92
CA SER A 161 -0.20 7.01 -15.30
C SER A 161 0.66 7.29 -14.08
N ILE A 162 0.80 6.30 -13.19
CA ILE A 162 1.60 6.40 -11.97
C ILE A 162 2.34 5.10 -11.75
N LEU A 163 3.64 5.18 -11.47
CA LEU A 163 4.53 4.04 -11.32
C LEU A 163 5.29 4.13 -9.99
N PHE A 164 5.44 2.99 -9.32
CA PHE A 164 6.01 2.92 -7.97
C PHE A 164 7.10 1.85 -7.90
N GLU A 165 8.22 2.20 -7.27
CA GLU A 165 9.27 1.27 -6.84
C GLU A 165 9.32 1.29 -5.31
N VAL A 166 9.21 0.12 -4.69
CA VAL A 166 9.19 -0.09 -3.24
C VAL A 166 10.58 -0.52 -2.77
N GLU A 167 11.35 0.44 -2.29
CA GLU A 167 12.77 0.32 -2.03
C GLU A 167 13.09 0.03 -0.55
N HIS A 168 13.48 -1.21 -0.25
CA HIS A 168 13.92 -1.61 1.10
C HIS A 168 15.44 -1.52 1.25
N SER A 169 16.16 -2.41 0.56
CA SER A 169 17.61 -2.60 0.65
C SER A 169 18.33 -2.45 -0.70
N THR A 170 17.56 -2.41 -1.79
CA THR A 170 18.03 -2.24 -3.18
C THR A 170 18.43 -0.81 -3.50
N ASP A 171 19.26 -0.61 -4.53
CA ASP A 171 19.79 0.71 -4.92
C ASP A 171 18.74 1.57 -5.63
N ILE A 172 18.37 2.70 -5.02
CA ILE A 172 17.41 3.68 -5.57
C ILE A 172 17.83 4.15 -6.96
N GLN A 173 19.13 4.18 -7.27
CA GLN A 173 19.62 4.57 -8.58
C GLN A 173 19.09 3.65 -9.70
N ASN A 174 18.98 2.35 -9.46
CA ASN A 174 18.46 1.40 -10.45
C ASN A 174 16.98 1.68 -10.74
N SER A 175 16.21 2.02 -9.72
CA SER A 175 14.80 2.39 -9.85
C SER A 175 14.62 3.70 -10.59
N LEU A 176 15.47 4.70 -10.34
CA LEU A 176 15.47 5.93 -11.13
C LEU A 176 15.83 5.66 -12.61
N LEU A 177 16.78 4.77 -12.89
CA LEU A 177 17.11 4.38 -14.27
C LEU A 177 15.94 3.72 -14.98
N LYS A 178 15.14 2.87 -14.30
CA LYS A 178 13.90 2.32 -14.88
C LYS A 178 12.92 3.43 -15.29
N PHE A 179 12.82 4.50 -14.50
CA PHE A 179 11.93 5.63 -14.81
C PHE A 179 12.42 6.49 -15.98
N VAL A 180 13.73 6.62 -16.18
CA VAL A 180 14.30 7.35 -17.33
C VAL A 180 13.87 6.71 -18.65
N GLU A 181 13.79 5.38 -18.73
CA GLU A 181 13.28 4.66 -19.91
C GLU A 181 11.83 5.03 -20.27
N LEU A 182 11.10 5.67 -19.34
CA LEU A 182 9.71 6.11 -19.49
C LEU A 182 9.58 7.64 -19.50
N GLN A 183 10.68 8.37 -19.72
CA GLN A 183 10.69 9.83 -19.69
C GLN A 183 9.74 10.46 -20.70
N ASP A 184 9.52 9.84 -21.87
CA ASP A 184 8.68 10.39 -22.94
C ASP A 184 7.17 10.19 -22.68
N PHE A 185 6.80 9.45 -21.63
CA PHE A 185 5.41 9.25 -21.23
C PHE A 185 4.98 10.29 -20.20
N ASN A 186 3.71 10.72 -20.26
CA ASN A 186 3.10 11.56 -19.23
C ASN A 186 2.75 10.74 -17.97
N THR A 187 3.80 10.31 -17.28
CA THR A 187 3.76 9.42 -16.12
C THR A 187 4.39 10.10 -14.91
N ARG A 188 3.81 9.88 -13.73
CA ARG A 188 4.41 10.25 -12.44
C ARG A 188 5.09 9.05 -11.82
N PHE A 189 6.19 9.29 -11.13
CA PHE A 189 7.00 8.22 -10.54
C PHE A 189 7.14 8.41 -9.04
N PHE A 190 7.19 7.30 -8.31
CA PHE A 190 7.36 7.32 -6.87
C PHE A 190 8.41 6.31 -6.44
N ILE A 191 9.36 6.78 -5.63
CA ILE A 191 10.19 5.92 -4.79
C ILE A 191 9.50 5.83 -3.43
N VAL A 192 9.08 4.62 -3.07
CA VAL A 192 8.43 4.32 -1.80
C VAL A 192 9.43 3.60 -0.91
N ALA A 193 9.85 4.21 0.20
CA ALA A 193 10.93 3.64 1.02
C ALA A 193 10.81 4.04 2.50
N ASP A 194 11.71 3.55 3.35
CA ASP A 194 11.82 4.06 4.71
C ASP A 194 12.29 5.52 4.68
N LYS A 195 11.73 6.36 5.57
CA LYS A 195 12.05 7.79 5.69
C LYS A 195 13.56 8.06 5.80
N VAL A 196 14.34 7.16 6.40
CA VAL A 196 15.81 7.30 6.50
C VAL A 196 16.49 7.36 5.14
N ARG A 197 15.90 6.74 4.10
CA ARG A 197 16.44 6.72 2.73
C ARG A 197 16.15 7.98 1.93
N LYS A 198 15.39 8.94 2.48
CA LYS A 198 15.06 10.19 1.78
C LYS A 198 16.30 10.98 1.36
N LYS A 199 17.35 11.00 2.19
CA LYS A 199 18.61 11.70 1.88
C LYS A 199 19.34 11.03 0.71
N GLU A 200 19.38 9.70 0.69
CA GLU A 200 19.94 8.91 -0.41
C GLU A 200 19.19 9.19 -1.72
N TYR A 201 17.85 9.10 -1.70
CA TYR A 201 16.98 9.47 -2.81
C TYR A 201 17.30 10.86 -3.36
N SER A 202 17.32 11.88 -2.48
CA SER A 202 17.57 13.26 -2.90
C SER A 202 18.94 13.40 -3.54
N GLY A 203 19.98 12.80 -2.95
CA GLY A 203 21.33 12.86 -3.52
C GLY A 203 21.43 12.18 -4.88
N LYS A 204 20.78 11.02 -5.06
CA LYS A 204 20.79 10.29 -6.34
C LYS A 204 20.03 11.06 -7.43
N LEU A 205 18.88 11.67 -7.12
CA LEU A 205 18.06 12.39 -8.10
C LEU A 205 18.75 13.66 -8.67
N GLU A 206 19.74 14.20 -7.97
CA GLU A 206 20.54 15.35 -8.45
C GLU A 206 21.52 14.99 -9.58
N LEU A 207 21.76 13.70 -9.84
CA LEU A 207 22.64 13.27 -10.93
C LEU A 207 22.05 13.67 -12.29
N SER A 208 22.92 14.09 -13.22
CA SER A 208 22.55 14.58 -14.55
C SER A 208 21.70 13.59 -15.34
N ALA A 209 21.93 12.29 -15.14
CA ALA A 209 21.17 11.20 -15.77
C ALA A 209 19.66 11.26 -15.46
N PHE A 210 19.24 11.90 -14.37
CA PHE A 210 17.84 11.94 -13.95
C PHE A 210 17.15 13.29 -14.16
N VAL A 211 17.84 14.27 -14.76
CA VAL A 211 17.27 15.58 -15.12
C VAL A 211 15.92 15.45 -15.86
N PRO A 212 15.73 14.55 -16.85
CA PRO A 212 14.48 14.46 -17.60
C PRO A 212 13.24 14.03 -16.78
N ILE A 213 13.45 13.39 -15.63
CA ILE A 213 12.37 12.88 -14.77
C ILE A 213 12.26 13.63 -13.44
N LYS A 214 13.22 14.50 -13.10
CA LYS A 214 13.39 15.13 -11.79
C LYS A 214 12.13 15.78 -11.22
N THR A 215 11.33 16.43 -12.06
CA THR A 215 10.09 17.11 -11.65
C THR A 215 8.89 16.16 -11.47
N ARG A 216 9.00 14.91 -11.93
CA ARG A 216 7.93 13.90 -11.94
C ARG A 216 8.18 12.74 -10.98
N VAL A 217 9.38 12.59 -10.44
CA VAL A 217 9.70 11.61 -9.40
C VAL A 217 9.46 12.22 -8.03
N GLN A 218 8.80 11.48 -7.15
CA GLN A 218 8.55 11.88 -5.77
C GLN A 218 8.97 10.78 -4.78
N PHE A 219 9.40 11.19 -3.60
CA PHE A 219 9.65 10.28 -2.49
C PHE A 219 8.41 10.19 -1.59
N MET A 220 8.05 8.97 -1.22
CA MET A 220 6.96 8.69 -0.28
C MET A 220 7.42 7.69 0.76
N ASP A 221 7.43 8.10 2.03
CA ASP A 221 7.74 7.16 3.11
C ASP A 221 6.55 6.23 3.43
N TYR A 222 6.85 5.13 4.11
CA TYR A 222 5.86 4.12 4.48
C TYR A 222 4.72 4.64 5.36
N ASP A 223 4.99 5.59 6.28
CA ASP A 223 3.95 6.20 7.09
C ASP A 223 3.01 7.03 6.22
N LYS A 224 3.55 7.83 5.30
CA LYS A 224 2.76 8.61 4.33
C LYS A 224 1.94 7.72 3.39
N LEU A 225 2.48 6.60 2.93
CA LEU A 225 1.71 5.63 2.12
C LEU A 225 0.57 5.02 2.93
N SER A 226 0.83 4.58 4.17
CA SER A 226 -0.19 4.06 5.08
C SER A 226 -1.30 5.08 5.35
N ASP A 227 -0.93 6.34 5.57
CA ASP A 227 -1.88 7.42 5.78
C ASP A 227 -2.72 7.68 4.52
N TRP A 228 -2.07 7.68 3.34
CA TRP A 228 -2.77 7.83 2.07
C TRP A 228 -3.75 6.68 1.81
N HIS A 229 -3.36 5.45 2.13
CA HIS A 229 -4.24 4.27 2.10
C HIS A 229 -5.46 4.48 2.99
N THR A 230 -5.23 4.77 4.27
CA THR A 230 -6.29 4.99 5.25
C THR A 230 -7.26 6.10 4.80
N LYS A 231 -6.73 7.23 4.34
CA LYS A 231 -7.53 8.37 3.86
C LYS A 231 -8.30 8.07 2.58
N THR A 232 -7.74 7.28 1.68
CA THR A 232 -8.46 6.87 0.46
C THR A 232 -9.66 5.99 0.80
N PHE A 233 -9.51 5.09 1.78
CA PHE A 233 -10.63 4.28 2.29
C PHE A 233 -11.68 5.11 3.03
N GLU A 234 -11.28 6.12 3.82
CA GLU A 234 -12.22 7.07 4.46
C GLU A 234 -13.06 7.78 3.41
N VAL A 235 -12.44 8.33 2.36
CA VAL A 235 -13.14 9.02 1.25
C VAL A 235 -14.08 8.07 0.52
N ALA A 236 -13.59 6.89 0.12
CA ALA A 236 -14.41 5.89 -0.58
C ALA A 236 -15.60 5.41 0.28
N SER A 237 -15.44 5.34 1.60
CA SER A 237 -16.54 5.00 2.51
C SER A 237 -17.60 6.11 2.56
N VAL A 238 -17.20 7.38 2.47
CA VAL A 238 -18.15 8.50 2.40
C VAL A 238 -18.85 8.51 1.05
N GLU A 239 -18.11 8.38 -0.04
CA GLU A 239 -18.65 8.39 -1.41
C GLU A 239 -19.66 7.25 -1.63
N SER A 240 -19.39 6.05 -1.12
CA SER A 240 -20.33 4.92 -1.24
C SER A 240 -21.62 5.09 -0.44
N SER A 241 -21.65 6.00 0.54
CA SER A 241 -22.88 6.35 1.28
C SER A 241 -23.74 7.40 0.57
N LEU A 242 -23.18 8.09 -0.44
CA LEU A 242 -23.91 9.07 -1.24
C LEU A 242 -24.70 8.34 -2.33
N THR A 243 -26.02 8.56 -2.36
CA THR A 243 -26.86 8.11 -3.47
C THR A 243 -26.88 9.23 -4.52
N PHE A 244 -26.48 8.93 -5.74
CA PHE A 244 -26.62 9.81 -6.90
C PHE A 244 -27.86 9.41 -7.70
#